data_AF-A0A2A2IET3-F1
#
_entry.id   AF-A0A2A2IET3-F1
#
_cell.length_a   1.000
_cell.length_b   1.000
_cell.length_c   1.000
_cell.angle_alpha   90.00
_cell.angle_beta   90.00
_cell.angle_gamma   90.00
#
_symmetry.space_group_name_H-M   'P 1'
#
loop_
_entity.id
_entity.type
_entity.pdbx_description
1 polymer ?
#
loop_
_entity_poly.entity_id
_entity_poly.type
_entity_poly.pdbx_seq_one_letter_code
_entity_poly.pdbx_strand_id
1 'polypeptide(L)' 'MGEIVRNCRLCKVPMESSPFPMCENCLKERDRVRSFITKNQFASVEEISLSTNVPREKVEKMAKLGVNPKSDLETNIH' A
#
# COMPACT_ATOMS: atom_id res chain seq x y z
N MET A 1 19.66 5.15 -22.30
CA MET A 1 19.32 4.89 -20.89
C MET A 1 17.82 4.71 -20.83
N GLY A 2 17.34 3.48 -20.65
CA GLY A 2 15.90 3.22 -20.52
C GLY A 2 15.42 3.70 -19.15
N GLU A 3 14.32 4.45 -19.12
CA GLU A 3 13.69 4.84 -17.86
C GLU A 3 13.34 3.57 -17.07
N ILE A 4 13.81 3.47 -15.83
CA ILE A 4 13.43 2.38 -14.94
C ILE A 4 11.99 2.67 -14.52
N VAL A 5 11.04 2.12 -15.28
CA VAL A 5 9.62 2.15 -14.95
C VAL A 5 9.38 1.11 -13.85
N ARG A 6 9.05 1.56 -12.64
CA ARG A 6 8.57 0.69 -11.56
C ARG A 6 7.06 0.60 -11.60
N ASN A 7 6.52 -0.47 -11.04
CA ASN A 7 5.07 -0.61 -10.88
C ASN A 7 4.69 -0.45 -9.40
N CYS A 8 3.58 0.22 -9.13
CA CYS A 8 3.05 0.36 -7.78
C CYS A 8 2.87 -1.01 -7.14
N ARG A 9 3.42 -1.22 -5.94
CA ARG A 9 3.29 -2.51 -5.24
C ARG A 9 1.82 -2.89 -5.00
N LEU A 10 0.93 -1.91 -4.86
CA LEU A 10 -0.50 -2.08 -4.56
C LEU A 10 -1.39 -2.20 -5.82
N CYS A 11 -1.42 -1.18 -6.69
CA CYS A 11 -2.31 -1.14 -7.86
C CYS A 11 -1.63 -1.50 -9.19
N LYS A 12 -0.34 -1.82 -9.17
CA LYS A 12 0.47 -2.23 -10.34
C LYS A 12 0.59 -1.21 -11.47
N VAL A 13 0.10 0.01 -11.29
CA VAL A 13 0.27 1.09 -12.27
C VAL A 13 1.76 1.45 -12.41
N PRO A 14 2.24 1.72 -13.63
CA PRO A 14 3.56 2.29 -13.87
C PRO A 14 3.76 3.59 -13.09
N MET A 15 4.97 3.80 -12.58
CA MET A 15 5.38 5.02 -11.90
C MET A 15 6.81 5.39 -12.27
N GLU A 16 7.08 6.68 -12.20
CA GLU A 16 8.42 7.22 -12.26
C GLU A 16 9.29 6.65 -11.14
N SER A 17 10.60 6.69 -11.36
CA SER A 17 11.57 6.29 -10.35
C SER A 17 11.41 7.16 -9.10
N SER A 18 10.99 6.56 -8.00
CA SER A 18 10.86 7.21 -6.70
C SER A 18 11.35 6.28 -5.58
N PRO A 19 11.73 6.82 -4.41
CA PRO A 19 12.11 5.99 -3.26
C PRO A 19 10.92 5.23 -2.65
N PHE A 20 9.69 5.50 -3.10
CA PHE A 20 8.49 4.89 -2.53
C PHE A 20 8.07 3.63 -3.29
N PRO A 21 7.57 2.60 -2.57
CA PRO A 21 7.10 1.36 -3.19
C PRO A 21 5.68 1.47 -3.79
N MET A 22 5.00 2.61 -3.60
CA MET A 22 3.61 2.82 -4.03
C MET A 22 3.47 4.18 -4.73
N CYS A 23 2.46 4.30 -5.61
CA CYS A 23 2.17 5.57 -6.26
C CYS A 23 1.55 6.53 -5.24
N GLU A 24 1.60 7.82 -5.55
CA GLU A 24 1.11 8.88 -4.66
C GLU A 24 -0.34 8.63 -4.19
N ASN A 25 -1.22 8.19 -5.10
CA ASN A 25 -2.60 7.89 -4.73
C ASN A 25 -2.71 6.74 -3.71
N CYS A 26 -1.98 5.64 -3.94
CA CYS A 26 -1.96 4.51 -3.03
C CYS A 26 -1.31 4.86 -1.67
N LEU A 27 -0.33 5.76 -1.64
CA LEU A 27 0.25 6.29 -0.40
C LEU A 27 -0.80 7.09 0.40
N LYS A 28 -1.50 8.03 -0.25
CA LYS A 28 -2.55 8.84 0.38
C LYS A 28 -3.71 7.99 0.92
N GLU A 29 -4.14 6.99 0.17
CA GLU A 29 -5.16 6.05 0.62
C GLU A 29 -4.69 5.20 1.79
N ARG A 30 -3.45 4.69 1.74
CA ARG A 30 -2.85 3.93 2.85
C ARG A 30 -2.81 4.76 4.12
N ASP A 31 -2.44 6.03 4.02
CA ASP A 31 -2.37 6.91 5.18
C ASP A 31 -3.76 7.16 5.77
N ARG A 32 -4.80 7.35 4.93
CA ARG A 32 -6.21 7.40 5.38
C ARG A 32 -6.65 6.12 6.10
N VAL A 33 -6.38 4.96 5.50
CA VAL A 33 -6.68 3.63 6.09
C VAL A 33 -5.98 3.46 7.43
N ARG A 34 -4.68 3.77 7.50
CA ARG A 34 -3.90 3.69 8.75
C ARG A 34 -4.48 4.60 9.82
N SER A 35 -4.77 5.86 9.49
CA SER A 35 -5.37 6.81 10.45
C SER A 35 -6.75 6.36 10.93
N PHE A 36 -7.55 5.72 10.08
CA PHE A 36 -8.83 5.15 10.49
C PHE A 36 -8.66 3.97 11.43
N ILE A 37 -7.78 3.01 11.10
CA ILE A 37 -7.50 1.82 11.93
C ILE A 37 -6.98 2.23 13.31
N THR A 38 -6.10 3.25 13.39
CA THR A 38 -5.59 3.74 14.68
C THR A 38 -6.69 4.27 15.61
N LYS A 39 -7.81 4.75 15.05
CA LYS A 39 -8.97 5.23 15.80
C LYS A 39 -10.01 4.14 16.05
N ASN A 40 -10.04 3.11 15.21
CA ASN A 40 -11.04 2.05 15.21
C ASN A 40 -10.34 0.68 15.09
N GLN A 41 -9.74 0.21 16.18
CA GLN A 41 -8.86 -0.97 16.18
C GLN A 41 -9.57 -2.29 15.78
N PHE A 42 -10.89 -2.34 15.93
CA PHE A 42 -11.71 -3.52 15.65
C PHE A 42 -12.58 -3.38 14.40
N ALA A 43 -12.37 -2.33 13.60
CA ALA A 43 -13.14 -2.14 12.38
C ALA A 43 -12.88 -3.27 11.37
N SER A 44 -13.95 -3.78 10.80
CA SER A 44 -13.91 -4.72 9.68
C SER A 44 -13.36 -4.07 8.42
N VAL A 45 -12.89 -4.89 7.48
CA VAL A 45 -12.42 -4.41 6.16
C VAL A 45 -13.51 -3.62 5.42
N GLU A 46 -14.78 -4.00 5.60
CA GLU A 46 -15.92 -3.32 5.00
C GLU A 46 -16.13 -1.93 5.60
N GLU A 47 -16.10 -1.80 6.92
CA GLU A 47 -16.20 -0.49 7.60
C GLU A 47 -15.03 0.43 7.24
N ILE A 48 -13.82 -0.12 7.14
CA ILE A 48 -12.64 0.64 6.68
C ILE A 48 -12.86 1.12 5.25
N SER A 49 -13.31 0.24 4.35
CA SER A 49 -13.56 0.56 2.94
C SER A 49 -14.55 1.71 2.80
N LEU A 50 -15.69 1.60 3.47
CA LEU A 50 -16.76 2.60 3.45
C LEU A 50 -16.29 3.94 4.04
N SER A 51 -15.63 3.90 5.20
CA SER A 51 -15.22 5.12 5.91
C SER A 51 -14.08 5.87 5.25
N THR A 52 -13.20 5.16 4.54
CA THR A 52 -12.01 5.75 3.91
C THR A 52 -12.21 6.04 2.42
N ASN A 53 -13.34 5.60 1.84
CA ASN A 53 -13.60 5.60 0.41
C ASN A 53 -12.46 4.94 -0.38
N VAL A 54 -11.99 3.79 0.12
CA VAL A 54 -10.97 2.96 -0.51
C VAL A 54 -11.63 1.62 -0.84
N PRO A 55 -11.48 1.08 -2.07
CA PRO A 55 -12.10 -0.20 -2.42
C PRO A 55 -11.66 -1.32 -1.48
N ARG A 56 -12.61 -2.17 -1.08
CA ARG A 56 -12.38 -3.32 -0.18
C ARG A 56 -11.16 -4.15 -0.59
N GLU A 57 -11.06 -4.52 -1.86
CA GLU A 57 -9.93 -5.30 -2.39
C GLU A 57 -8.58 -4.62 -2.13
N LYS A 58 -8.55 -3.29 -2.21
CA LYS A 58 -7.36 -2.48 -2.01
C LYS A 58 -7.00 -2.41 -0.51
N VAL A 59 -7.99 -2.31 0.37
CA VAL A 59 -7.80 -2.42 1.83
C VAL A 59 -7.25 -3.80 2.21
N GLU A 60 -7.79 -4.88 1.65
CA GLU A 60 -7.29 -6.25 1.90
C GLU A 60 -5.84 -6.42 1.43
N LYS A 61 -5.49 -5.88 0.25
CA LYS A 61 -4.10 -5.88 -0.24
C LYS A 61 -3.18 -5.06 0.68
N MET A 62 -3.62 -3.91 1.17
CA MET A 62 -2.85 -3.11 2.14
C MET A 62 -2.59 -3.87 3.44
N ALA A 63 -3.61 -4.55 3.96
CA ALA A 63 -3.47 -5.39 5.15
C ALA A 63 -2.45 -6.53 4.92
N LYS A 64 -2.54 -7.23 3.79
CA LYS A 64 -1.57 -8.28 3.42
C LYS A 64 -0.14 -7.75 3.30
N LEU A 65 0.04 -6.54 2.77
CA LEU A 65 1.35 -5.90 2.68
C LEU A 65 1.93 -5.51 4.05
N GLY A 66 1.08 -5.11 5.00
CA GLY A 66 1.49 -4.76 6.37
C GLY A 66 1.73 -5.96 7.29
N VAL A 67 1.18 -7.13 6.97
CA VAL A 67 1.27 -8.37 7.77
C VAL A 67 2.49 -9.23 7.41
N ASN A 68 3.38 -8.79 6.50
CA ASN A 68 4.60 -9.56 6.21
C ASN A 68 5.78 -9.11 7.11
N PRO A 69 6.11 -9.80 8.22
CA PRO A 69 7.29 -9.49 9.03
C PRO A 69 8.62 -9.94 8.40
N LYS A 70 8.62 -10.49 7.18
CA LYS A 70 9.81 -11.05 6.51
C LYS A 70 9.85 -10.73 5.02
N SER A 71 10.24 -9.50 4.63
CA SER A 71 10.79 -9.23 3.28
C SER A 71 11.24 -7.76 3.07
N ASP A 72 12.02 -7.17 3.98
CA ASP A 72 12.74 -5.92 3.68
C ASP A 72 14.24 -6.06 4.06
N LEU A 73 14.80 -7.26 3.91
CA LEU A 73 16.25 -7.50 3.98
C LEU A 73 16.73 -8.59 3.02
N GLU A 74 16.29 -8.56 1.76
CA GLU A 74 16.99 -9.27 0.68
C GLU A 74 16.93 -8.41 -0.59
N THR A 75 17.76 -7.38 -0.66
CA THR A 75 18.25 -6.86 -1.95
C THR A 75 19.63 -6.24 -1.73
N ASN A 76 20.65 -7.09 -1.78
CA ASN A 76 21.92 -6.87 -2.50
C ASN A 76 22.89 -8.02 -2.19
N ILE A 77 22.75 -9.13 -2.91
CA ILE A 77 23.91 -9.93 -3.30
C ILE A 77 24.16 -9.58 -4.75
N HIS A 78 25.16 -8.74 -5.00
CA HIS A 78 26.18 -8.87 -6.03
C HIS A 78 27.23 -7.77 -5.81
#